data_AF-A0A6H9S471-F1
#
_entry.id   AF-A0A6H9S471-F1
#
_cell.length_a   1.000
_cell.length_b   1.000
_cell.length_c   1.000
_cell.angle_alpha   90.00
_cell.angle_beta   90.00
_cell.angle_gamma   90.00
#
_symmetry.space_group_name_H-M   'P 1'
#
loop_
_entity.id
_entity.type
_entity.pdbx_description
1 polymer ?
#
loop_
_entity_poly.entity_id
_entity_poly.type
_entity_poly.pdbx_seq_one_letter_code
_entity_poly.pdbx_strand_id
1 'polypeptide(L)'
;CHQSLALAEYQALFDALPEGNRQAVLARWGSPEQDPMFRDGRLMVAGLRLGLTFVGIQPARGYQVDPSAVYHDPDLVPPHGYLAFYFWLRHTYGVHGVIHVGKHGNLEWLPGKGVGLSENCWPDVLLGPLPNIYPFIVNDPGEGAQAKRRTQAVIIDHLMPPLPRAETYGPLRN
;
A
#
# COMPACT_ATOMS: atom_id res chain seq x y z
N CYS A 1 9.43 -12.20 -18.56
CA CYS A 1 8.49 -11.49 -17.66
C CYS A 1 9.25 -10.61 -16.69
N HIS A 2 9.12 -9.29 -16.81
CA HIS A 2 9.84 -8.35 -15.95
C HIS A 2 9.00 -8.02 -14.71
N GLN A 3 9.66 -7.74 -13.58
CA GLN A 3 9.04 -7.23 -12.34
C GLN A 3 8.83 -5.72 -12.47
N SER A 4 7.97 -5.36 -13.40
CA SER A 4 7.67 -3.99 -13.79
C SER A 4 6.45 -3.96 -14.69
N LEU A 5 5.77 -2.83 -14.74
CA LEU A 5 4.62 -2.58 -15.60
C LEU A 5 5.06 -1.69 -16.77
N ALA A 6 4.72 -2.06 -18.02
CA ALA A 6 5.03 -1.20 -19.15
C ALA A 6 4.24 0.10 -19.05
N LEU A 7 4.80 1.22 -19.50
CA LEU A 7 4.11 2.51 -19.44
C LEU A 7 2.75 2.48 -20.16
N ALA A 8 2.66 1.82 -21.31
CA ALA A 8 1.39 1.67 -22.03
C ALA A 8 0.35 0.85 -21.25
N GLU A 9 0.77 -0.23 -20.59
CA GLU A 9 -0.11 -1.05 -19.73
C GLU A 9 -0.57 -0.25 -18.49
N TYR A 10 0.35 0.50 -17.89
CA TYR A 10 0.05 1.41 -16.80
C TYR A 10 -0.97 2.46 -17.21
N GLN A 11 -0.76 3.11 -18.36
CA GLN A 11 -1.62 4.17 -18.85
C GLN A 11 -3.04 3.64 -19.10
N ALA A 12 -3.18 2.47 -19.72
CA ALA A 12 -4.48 1.85 -19.94
C ALA A 12 -5.25 1.59 -18.63
N LEU A 13 -4.56 1.14 -17.57
CA LEU A 13 -5.16 0.93 -16.25
C LEU A 13 -5.44 2.25 -15.52
N PHE A 14 -4.55 3.24 -15.68
CA PHE A 14 -4.72 4.58 -15.12
C PHE A 14 -5.92 5.31 -15.74
N ASP A 15 -6.10 5.21 -17.05
CA ASP A 15 -7.21 5.79 -17.81
C ASP A 15 -8.57 5.15 -17.48
N ALA A 16 -8.56 3.96 -16.86
CA ALA A 16 -9.77 3.30 -16.37
C ALA A 16 -10.21 3.79 -14.97
N LEU A 17 -9.35 4.52 -14.25
CA LEU A 17 -9.70 5.09 -12.95
C LEU A 17 -10.73 6.21 -13.08
N PRO A 18 -11.52 6.53 -12.04
CA PRO A 18 -12.40 7.70 -12.08
C PRO A 18 -11.63 8.99 -12.39
N GLU A 19 -12.25 9.88 -13.15
CA GLU A 19 -11.60 11.12 -13.62
C GLU A 19 -11.03 11.96 -12.47
N GLY A 20 -11.78 12.10 -11.36
CA GLY A 20 -11.30 12.83 -10.19
C GLY A 20 -10.01 12.25 -9.58
N ASN A 21 -9.89 10.92 -9.56
CA ASN A 21 -8.69 10.24 -9.06
C ASN A 21 -7.49 10.46 -10.00
N ARG A 22 -7.71 10.38 -11.32
CA ARG A 22 -6.66 10.64 -12.31
C ARG A 22 -6.12 12.07 -12.18
N GLN A 23 -7.02 13.05 -12.17
CA GLN A 23 -6.64 14.45 -12.05
C GLN A 23 -5.90 14.74 -10.74
N ALA A 24 -6.33 14.15 -9.63
CA ALA A 24 -5.64 14.32 -8.35
C ALA A 24 -4.20 13.79 -8.39
N VAL A 25 -3.97 12.63 -9.01
CA VAL A 25 -2.63 12.06 -9.16
C VAL A 25 -1.77 12.91 -10.09
N LEU A 26 -2.29 13.28 -11.27
CA LEU A 26 -1.56 14.10 -12.25
C LEU A 26 -1.21 15.48 -11.69
N ALA A 27 -2.16 16.13 -11.00
CA ALA A 27 -1.93 17.44 -10.39
C ALA A 27 -0.85 17.38 -9.31
N ARG A 28 -0.74 16.26 -8.59
CA ARG A 28 0.19 16.13 -7.47
C ARG A 28 1.57 15.63 -7.88
N TRP A 29 1.61 14.62 -8.74
CA TRP A 29 2.81 13.85 -9.07
C TRP A 29 3.29 14.05 -10.51
N GLY A 30 2.54 14.80 -11.32
CA GLY A 30 2.86 15.05 -12.72
C GLY A 30 2.59 13.83 -13.59
N SER A 31 3.50 13.54 -14.50
CA SER A 31 3.35 12.41 -15.42
C SER A 31 4.01 11.14 -14.84
N PRO A 32 3.56 9.92 -15.22
CA PRO A 32 4.16 8.67 -14.72
C PRO A 32 5.65 8.52 -15.04
N GLU A 33 6.16 9.19 -16.09
CA GLU A 33 7.58 9.20 -16.45
C GLU A 33 8.45 9.98 -15.45
N GLN A 34 7.84 10.87 -14.66
CA GLN A 34 8.51 11.62 -13.61
C GLN A 34 8.63 10.83 -12.29
N ASP A 35 7.99 9.66 -12.21
CA ASP A 35 8.03 8.83 -11.01
C ASP A 35 9.45 8.28 -10.77
N PRO A 36 9.96 8.28 -9.51
CA PRO A 36 11.27 7.74 -9.19
C PRO A 36 11.50 6.28 -9.61
N MET A 37 10.44 5.49 -9.76
CA MET A 37 10.47 4.09 -10.18
C MET A 37 10.40 3.90 -11.70
N PHE A 38 10.26 4.97 -12.50
CA PHE A 38 10.20 4.88 -13.95
C PHE A 38 11.59 4.67 -14.57
N ARG A 39 11.82 3.58 -15.30
CA ARG A 39 13.06 3.30 -16.03
C ARG A 39 12.73 2.66 -17.39
N ASP A 40 13.35 3.16 -18.45
CA ASP A 40 13.28 2.59 -19.80
C ASP A 40 11.85 2.24 -20.28
N GLY A 41 10.91 3.17 -20.09
CA GLY A 41 9.51 2.97 -20.54
C GLY A 41 8.67 2.08 -19.63
N ARG A 42 9.10 1.83 -18.38
CA ARG A 42 8.43 0.92 -17.45
C ARG A 42 8.48 1.45 -16.02
N LEU A 43 7.44 1.16 -15.23
CA LEU A 43 7.43 1.42 -13.78
C LEU A 43 7.91 0.16 -13.04
N MET A 44 9.01 0.31 -12.30
CA MET A 44 9.66 -0.79 -11.58
C MET A 44 8.87 -1.20 -10.35
N VAL A 45 8.79 -2.51 -10.09
CA VAL A 45 8.15 -3.06 -8.88
C VAL A 45 9.24 -3.67 -8.00
N ALA A 46 9.31 -3.26 -6.73
CA ALA A 46 10.30 -3.76 -5.79
C ALA A 46 9.80 -5.02 -5.06
N GLY A 47 10.63 -6.07 -5.05
CA GLY A 47 10.32 -7.33 -4.37
C GLY A 47 11.11 -8.52 -4.92
N LEU A 48 10.79 -9.70 -4.38
CA LEU A 48 11.42 -10.97 -4.71
C LEU A 48 10.35 -11.97 -5.14
N ARG A 49 10.62 -12.73 -6.21
CA ARG A 49 9.78 -13.85 -6.62
C ARG A 49 10.37 -15.16 -6.13
N LEU A 50 9.52 -15.97 -5.51
CA LEU A 50 9.80 -17.28 -4.94
C LEU A 50 8.78 -18.27 -5.52
N GLY A 51 9.05 -18.76 -6.74
CA GLY A 51 8.12 -19.62 -7.47
C GLY A 51 6.82 -18.87 -7.81
N LEU A 52 5.71 -19.33 -7.25
CA LEU A 52 4.38 -18.71 -7.43
C LEU A 52 4.13 -17.55 -6.46
N THR A 53 5.02 -17.34 -5.48
CA THR A 53 4.88 -16.30 -4.46
C THR A 53 5.72 -15.09 -4.83
N PHE A 54 5.14 -13.90 -4.64
CA PHE A 54 5.86 -12.63 -4.70
C PHE A 54 5.89 -12.00 -3.31
N VAL A 55 7.08 -11.62 -2.87
CA VAL A 55 7.31 -10.88 -1.63
C VAL A 55 7.71 -9.46 -2.01
N GLY A 56 6.74 -8.55 -1.93
CA GLY A 56 6.94 -7.13 -2.25
C GLY A 56 7.11 -6.27 -1.00
N ILE A 57 7.79 -5.15 -1.16
CA ILE A 57 7.77 -4.07 -0.16
C ILE A 57 6.65 -3.12 -0.59
N GLN A 58 5.71 -2.85 0.32
CA GLN A 58 4.65 -1.89 0.04
C GLN A 58 5.26 -0.51 -0.29
N PRO A 59 4.93 0.10 -1.43
CA PRO A 59 5.49 1.39 -1.80
C PRO A 59 5.18 2.48 -0.77
N ALA A 60 6.08 3.45 -0.65
CA ALA A 60 5.86 4.62 0.19
C ALA A 60 4.71 5.48 -0.36
N ARG A 61 3.98 6.15 0.54
CA ARG A 61 2.84 7.02 0.19
C ARG A 61 3.23 8.32 -0.53
N GLY A 62 4.53 8.60 -0.70
CA GLY A 62 5.02 9.80 -1.40
C GLY A 62 5.58 10.90 -0.49
N TYR A 63 5.51 10.77 0.84
CA TYR A 63 6.12 11.73 1.79
C TYR A 63 7.62 11.95 1.62
N GLN A 64 8.33 10.94 1.09
CA GLN A 64 9.77 11.05 0.78
C GLN A 64 10.03 11.77 -0.54
N VAL A 65 9.01 11.86 -1.40
CA VAL A 65 9.06 12.55 -2.69
C VAL A 65 8.67 14.01 -2.53
N ASP A 66 7.70 14.30 -1.66
CA ASP A 66 7.39 15.66 -1.20
C ASP A 66 7.44 15.78 0.33
N PRO A 67 8.57 16.26 0.89
CA PRO A 67 8.72 16.47 2.32
C PRO A 67 7.73 17.48 2.92
N SER A 68 7.20 18.43 2.14
CA SER A 68 6.24 19.42 2.63
C SER A 68 4.86 18.81 2.91
N ALA A 69 4.51 17.72 2.21
CA ALA A 69 3.27 16.97 2.40
C ALA A 69 3.15 16.37 3.80
N VAL A 70 4.29 16.02 4.42
CA VAL A 70 4.34 15.45 5.78
C VAL A 70 3.67 16.37 6.80
N TYR A 71 3.78 17.68 6.60
CA TYR A 71 3.29 18.67 7.56
C TYR A 71 1.86 19.14 7.28
N HIS A 72 1.36 18.98 6.04
CA HIS A 72 0.18 19.73 5.60
C HIS A 72 -0.88 18.92 4.84
N ASP A 73 -0.60 17.68 4.42
CA ASP A 73 -1.49 16.97 3.50
C ASP A 73 -1.95 15.60 4.05
N PRO A 74 -3.06 15.56 4.82
CA PRO A 74 -3.67 14.30 5.27
C PRO A 74 -4.30 13.52 4.11
N ASP A 75 -4.61 14.19 3.00
CA ASP A 75 -5.29 13.64 1.82
C ASP A 75 -4.31 13.30 0.69
N LEU A 76 -3.03 13.12 1.01
CA LEU A 76 -1.99 12.77 0.05
C LEU A 76 -2.36 11.52 -0.74
N VAL A 77 -2.59 11.71 -2.04
CA VAL A 77 -2.93 10.67 -3.01
C VAL A 77 -1.72 9.80 -3.36
N PRO A 78 -1.90 8.51 -3.67
CA PRO A 78 -0.79 7.61 -3.96
C PRO A 78 -0.02 8.03 -5.24
N PRO A 79 1.32 7.93 -5.26
CA PRO A 79 2.12 8.21 -6.46
C PRO A 79 2.00 7.12 -7.53
N HIS A 80 2.47 7.39 -8.74
CA HIS A 80 2.38 6.47 -9.88
C HIS A 80 3.02 5.10 -9.59
N GLY A 81 4.18 5.06 -8.92
CA GLY A 81 4.83 3.81 -8.53
C GLY A 81 4.00 2.97 -7.54
N TYR A 82 3.21 3.62 -6.68
CA TYR A 82 2.26 2.94 -5.79
C TYR A 82 1.12 2.31 -6.60
N LEU A 83 0.55 3.07 -7.54
CA LEU A 83 -0.49 2.58 -8.44
C LEU A 83 0.03 1.40 -9.27
N ALA A 84 1.21 1.54 -9.87
CA ALA A 84 1.84 0.50 -10.69
C ALA A 84 2.08 -0.79 -9.91
N PHE A 85 2.47 -0.71 -8.63
CA PHE A 85 2.64 -1.91 -7.79
C PHE A 85 1.36 -2.74 -7.69
N TYR A 86 0.24 -2.11 -7.30
CA TYR A 86 -1.04 -2.83 -7.14
C TYR A 86 -1.67 -3.24 -8.47
N PHE A 87 -1.55 -2.41 -9.49
CA PHE A 87 -1.95 -2.76 -10.85
C PHE A 87 -1.19 -3.95 -11.39
N TRP A 88 0.13 -3.95 -11.21
CA TRP A 88 0.97 -5.06 -11.62
C TRP A 88 0.60 -6.35 -10.88
N LEU A 89 0.38 -6.30 -9.56
CA LEU A 89 -0.08 -7.47 -8.79
C LEU A 89 -1.37 -8.06 -9.36
N ARG A 90 -2.38 -7.21 -9.60
CA ARG A 90 -3.72 -7.63 -10.01
C ARG A 90 -3.80 -8.08 -11.47
N HIS A 91 -3.18 -7.34 -12.38
CA HIS A 91 -3.44 -7.48 -13.81
C HIS A 91 -2.28 -8.13 -14.59
N THR A 92 -1.06 -8.09 -14.07
CA THR A 92 0.13 -8.61 -14.79
C THR A 92 0.70 -9.85 -14.11
N TYR A 93 0.89 -9.81 -12.79
CA TYR A 93 1.30 -10.98 -12.01
C TYR A 93 0.11 -11.91 -11.76
N GLY A 94 -1.09 -11.34 -11.61
CA GLY A 94 -2.33 -12.10 -11.45
C GLY A 94 -2.41 -12.83 -10.10
N VAL A 95 -2.13 -12.14 -8.99
CA VAL A 95 -2.28 -12.76 -7.67
C VAL A 95 -3.74 -13.16 -7.41
N HIS A 96 -3.93 -14.32 -6.77
CA HIS A 96 -5.26 -14.76 -6.30
C HIS A 96 -5.64 -14.18 -4.94
N GLY A 97 -4.68 -13.59 -4.23
CA GLY A 97 -4.87 -12.95 -2.93
C GLY A 97 -3.57 -12.31 -2.47
N VAL A 98 -3.68 -11.45 -1.47
CA VAL A 98 -2.54 -10.78 -0.84
C VAL A 98 -2.50 -11.10 0.64
N ILE A 99 -1.30 -11.18 1.18
CA ILE A 99 -1.05 -11.26 2.62
C ILE A 99 -0.27 -9.99 2.99
N HIS A 100 -0.92 -9.06 3.70
CA HIS A 100 -0.22 -7.95 4.33
C HIS A 100 0.32 -8.43 5.67
N VAL A 101 1.59 -8.21 5.97
CA VAL A 101 2.24 -8.72 7.19
C VAL A 101 2.67 -7.55 8.06
N GLY A 102 2.12 -7.45 9.27
CA GLY A 102 2.49 -6.44 10.28
C GLY A 102 1.33 -5.54 10.70
N LYS A 103 1.50 -4.81 11.80
CA LYS A 103 0.44 -4.02 12.44
C LYS A 103 -0.10 -2.89 11.57
N HIS A 104 0.64 -2.33 10.62
CA HIS A 104 -0.08 -1.90 9.41
C HIS A 104 0.85 -1.53 8.27
N GLY A 105 0.33 -1.75 7.08
CA GLY A 105 0.67 -1.06 5.86
C GLY A 105 0.04 0.32 5.79
N ASN A 106 0.03 0.89 4.60
CA ASN A 106 -0.47 2.24 4.36
C ASN A 106 -1.67 2.30 3.39
N LEU A 107 -2.15 1.15 2.91
CA LEU A 107 -3.21 1.03 1.91
C LEU A 107 -4.57 1.42 2.50
N GLU A 108 -4.89 0.86 3.66
CA GLU A 108 -6.11 1.10 4.42
C GLU A 108 -6.24 2.55 4.91
N TRP A 109 -5.14 3.29 4.89
CA TRP A 109 -5.05 4.69 5.30
C TRP A 109 -5.12 5.66 4.13
N LEU A 110 -5.10 5.19 2.88
CA LEU A 110 -5.17 6.07 1.71
C LEU A 110 -6.47 6.87 1.67
N PRO A 111 -6.49 8.06 1.04
CA PRO A 111 -7.63 8.99 1.12
C PRO A 111 -8.94 8.37 0.63
N GLY A 112 -10.05 8.79 1.25
CA GLY A 112 -11.39 8.27 0.97
C GLY A 112 -12.23 8.10 2.23
N LYS A 113 -13.46 7.62 2.04
CA LYS A 113 -14.46 7.45 3.11
C LYS A 113 -13.96 6.55 4.25
N GLY A 114 -14.41 6.82 5.48
CA GLY A 114 -14.01 6.04 6.66
C GLY A 114 -14.48 4.58 6.66
N VAL A 115 -15.63 4.30 6.03
CA VAL A 115 -16.25 2.99 5.85
C VAL A 115 -17.24 3.07 4.69
N GLY A 116 -17.59 1.93 4.07
CA GLY A 116 -18.51 1.92 2.94
C GLY A 116 -17.89 2.64 1.73
N LEU A 117 -16.73 2.14 1.30
CA LEU A 117 -15.95 2.75 0.24
C LEU A 117 -16.75 2.83 -1.06
N SER A 118 -16.53 3.91 -1.80
CA SER A 118 -17.00 4.08 -3.18
C SER A 118 -15.88 3.84 -4.17
N GLU A 119 -16.21 3.80 -5.45
CA GLU A 119 -15.26 3.62 -6.56
C GLU A 119 -14.17 4.70 -6.63
N ASN A 120 -14.37 5.86 -5.98
CA ASN A 120 -13.38 6.93 -5.88
C ASN A 120 -12.42 6.79 -4.69
N CYS A 121 -12.64 5.84 -3.77
CA CYS A 121 -11.80 5.66 -2.59
C CYS A 121 -10.55 4.87 -2.93
N TRP A 122 -9.37 5.42 -2.64
CA TRP A 122 -8.09 4.80 -3.02
C TRP A 122 -7.87 3.36 -2.56
N PRO A 123 -8.25 2.96 -1.34
CA PRO A 123 -8.11 1.56 -0.93
C PRO A 123 -8.90 0.60 -1.84
N ASP A 124 -10.11 1.00 -2.26
CA ASP A 124 -10.98 0.21 -3.14
C ASP A 124 -10.46 0.22 -4.59
N VAL A 125 -10.09 1.40 -5.10
CA VAL A 125 -9.48 1.56 -6.43
C VAL A 125 -8.31 0.61 -6.63
N LEU A 126 -7.42 0.52 -5.63
CA LEU A 126 -6.16 -0.19 -5.77
C LEU A 126 -6.28 -1.68 -5.51
N LEU A 127 -7.00 -2.07 -4.46
CA LEU A 127 -7.13 -3.47 -4.10
C LEU A 127 -8.23 -4.18 -4.89
N GLY A 128 -9.32 -3.48 -5.19
CA GLY A 128 -10.52 -4.04 -5.80
C GLY A 128 -11.04 -5.26 -5.02
N PRO A 129 -11.55 -6.28 -5.71
CA PRO A 129 -12.12 -7.47 -5.08
C PRO A 129 -11.07 -8.51 -4.64
N LEU A 130 -9.78 -8.12 -4.54
CA LEU A 130 -8.70 -9.04 -4.25
C LEU A 130 -8.75 -9.49 -2.77
N PRO A 131 -8.81 -10.81 -2.48
CA PRO A 131 -8.78 -11.30 -1.11
C PRO A 131 -7.54 -10.81 -0.37
N ASN A 132 -7.77 -10.22 0.82
CA ASN A 132 -6.72 -9.61 1.62
C ASN A 132 -6.67 -10.26 3.00
N ILE A 133 -5.63 -11.06 3.24
CA ILE A 133 -5.37 -11.72 4.53
C ILE A 133 -4.37 -10.89 5.30
N TYR A 134 -4.58 -10.71 6.60
CA TYR A 134 -3.79 -9.77 7.38
C TYR A 134 -3.51 -10.30 8.78
N PRO A 135 -2.33 -10.93 9.00
CA PRO A 135 -1.85 -11.20 10.34
C PRO A 135 -1.65 -9.90 11.12
N PHE A 136 -2.31 -9.78 12.28
CA PHE A 136 -2.40 -8.53 13.03
C PHE A 136 -2.18 -8.77 14.53
N ILE A 137 -1.65 -7.79 15.25
CA ILE A 137 -1.39 -7.96 16.69
C ILE A 137 -2.69 -7.84 17.50
N VAL A 138 -2.97 -8.82 18.35
CA VAL A 138 -4.26 -8.94 19.06
C VAL A 138 -4.60 -7.76 19.97
N ASN A 139 -3.59 -7.05 20.50
CA ASN A 139 -3.78 -5.94 21.42
C ASN A 139 -4.00 -4.60 20.71
N ASP A 140 -4.13 -4.58 19.38
CA ASP A 140 -4.37 -3.37 18.60
C ASP A 140 -5.63 -3.46 17.71
N PRO A 141 -6.81 -3.56 18.32
CA PRO A 141 -8.05 -3.77 17.59
C PRO A 141 -8.48 -2.55 16.75
N GLY A 142 -8.01 -1.35 17.10
CA GLY A 142 -8.41 -0.10 16.43
C GLY A 142 -7.95 -0.04 14.99
N GLU A 143 -6.66 -0.27 14.77
CA GLU A 143 -6.06 -0.27 13.44
C GLU A 143 -6.48 -1.53 12.64
N GLY A 144 -6.61 -2.67 13.32
CA GLY A 144 -7.18 -3.87 12.71
C GLY A 144 -8.60 -3.65 12.18
N ALA A 145 -9.43 -2.89 12.91
CA ALA A 145 -10.77 -2.51 12.45
C ALA A 145 -10.74 -1.60 11.21
N GLN A 146 -9.75 -0.71 11.09
CA GLN A 146 -9.55 0.13 9.90
C GLN A 146 -9.31 -0.74 8.66
N ALA A 147 -8.39 -1.70 8.76
CA ALA A 147 -8.10 -2.63 7.66
C ALA A 147 -9.34 -3.47 7.28
N LYS A 148 -10.09 -3.99 8.27
CA LYS A 148 -11.36 -4.71 7.98
C LYS A 148 -12.34 -3.84 7.19
N ARG A 149 -12.52 -2.58 7.58
CA ARG A 149 -13.55 -1.68 7.03
C ARG A 149 -13.17 -1.04 5.70
N ARG A 150 -11.86 -0.85 5.44
CA ARG A 150 -11.38 -0.10 4.28
C ARG A 150 -10.63 -0.95 3.24
N THR A 151 -10.16 -2.15 3.58
CA THR A 151 -9.48 -3.03 2.62
C THR A 151 -10.03 -4.45 2.62
N GLN A 152 -11.24 -4.63 3.17
CA GLN A 152 -11.94 -5.91 3.24
C GLN A 152 -11.08 -7.02 3.88
N ALA A 153 -10.17 -6.62 4.77
CA ALA A 153 -9.15 -7.52 5.30
C ALA A 153 -9.76 -8.60 6.20
N VAL A 154 -9.32 -9.85 5.98
CA VAL A 154 -9.51 -10.96 6.90
C VAL A 154 -8.36 -10.94 7.89
N ILE A 155 -8.64 -10.40 9.08
CA ILE A 155 -7.67 -10.34 10.17
C ILE A 155 -7.49 -11.73 10.80
N ILE A 156 -6.23 -12.15 10.93
CA ILE A 156 -5.82 -13.34 11.68
C ILE A 156 -4.92 -12.87 12.82
N ASP A 157 -5.47 -12.76 14.02
CA ASP A 157 -4.73 -12.18 15.15
C ASP A 157 -3.57 -13.08 15.60
N HIS A 158 -2.44 -12.46 15.96
CA HIS A 158 -1.28 -13.10 16.57
C HIS A 158 -0.98 -12.52 17.97
N LEU A 159 -0.25 -13.30 18.77
CA LEU A 159 0.13 -12.92 20.13
C LEU A 159 1.08 -11.72 20.16
N MET A 160 1.04 -11.02 21.29
CA MET A 160 2.07 -10.04 21.66
C MET A 160 3.43 -10.74 21.81
N PRO A 161 4.55 -10.01 21.65
CA PRO A 161 5.86 -10.54 22.03
C PRO A 161 5.85 -10.99 23.50
N PRO A 162 6.70 -11.96 23.87
CA PRO A 162 6.81 -12.41 25.26
C PRO A 162 7.17 -11.23 26.16
N LEU A 163 6.50 -11.12 27.31
CA LEU A 163 6.69 -10.04 28.28
C LEU A 163 7.60 -10.51 29.43
N PRO A 164 8.88 -10.09 29.47
CA PRO A 164 9.73 -10.24 30.63
C PRO A 164 9.60 -9.04 31.58
N ARG A 165 10.04 -9.22 32.83
CA ARG A 165 10.28 -8.08 33.72
C ARG A 165 11.47 -7.27 33.19
N ALA A 166 11.41 -5.94 33.34
CA ALA A 166 12.50 -5.06 32.91
C ALA A 166 13.80 -5.27 33.71
N GLU A 167 13.69 -5.76 34.96
CA GLU A 167 14.77 -5.88 35.94
C GLU A 167 15.55 -4.56 36.14
N THR A 168 16.54 -4.55 37.02
CA THR A 168 17.46 -3.41 37.18
C THR A 168 18.77 -3.68 36.45
N TYR A 169 19.34 -2.64 35.83
CA TYR A 169 20.61 -2.72 35.11
C TYR A 169 21.47 -1.47 35.33
N GLY A 170 22.80 -1.62 35.23
CA GLY A 170 23.74 -0.52 35.38
C GLY A 170 23.65 0.18 36.74
N PRO A 171 23.67 1.53 36.79
CA PRO A 171 23.59 2.31 38.04
C PRO A 171 22.31 2.11 38.86
N LEU A 172 21.23 1.58 38.27
CA LEU A 172 19.95 1.33 38.96
C LEU A 172 19.93 0.02 39.75
N ARG A 173 21.00 -0.79 39.68
CA ARG A 173 21.12 -2.07 40.38
C ARG A 173 21.73 -1.93 41.79
N ASN A 174 22.31 -0.77 42.10
CA ASN A 174 23.02 -0.50 43.35
C ASN A 174 22.27 0.53 44.19
#